data_AF-A0A6A4HDJ7-F1
#
_entry.id   AF-A0A6A4HDJ7-F1
#
_cell.length_a   1.000
_cell.length_b   1.000
_cell.length_c   1.000
_cell.angle_alpha   90.00
_cell.angle_beta   90.00
_cell.angle_gamma   90.00
#
_symmetry.space_group_name_H-M   'P 1'
#
loop_
_entity.id
_entity.type
_entity.pdbx_description
1 polymer ?
#
loop_
_entity_poly.entity_id
_entity_poly.type
_entity_poly.pdbx_seq_one_letter_code
_entity_poly.pdbx_strand_id
1 'polypeptide(L)'
;MSAPSRPVRNPAPTHKITSSDNIGEILPSHAAARDRAAVIAAESEKVKAKSKFIPTSRQRVGTLSQLHNPSSKSTTATQPTARVSRPKTTIVPEEFEDDSDEELKDQDISAKLSIREKRQIQSKSEKLLVNEVTTLRRHLESAHAVSLYEQWCKKNNFVSMLPKVVAARKVTAQDASAKLKQSTVDPHLEEKPEVKPRIPYSDATFREAAIEWLVSTDRGNTVKGLISSTCDAWSASNADAYFAVTGHLAFEGSAHSLLISGRIRTAYEAPTECIIPVDPTTTYYKTDPAHDVNEPFNVANRAIRLWQNENGGCPLEKCAYLQIHGKGASSCATDTMFISSGLGTSNASIAWYQTQPHLPSRRLKSYATQVFPVFNASLPSDDITCDLTATTNVFGRLVNGIPQQDVCTVAASTTTATGEFVHIEQALISRQSAAYEGWGEVVRKTFEATCQEGTKEDIETGLCIEA
;
A
#
# COMPACT_ATOMS: atom_id res chain seq x y z
N MET A 1 -15.78 63.58 27.56
CA MET A 1 -15.83 62.15 27.89
C MET A 1 -14.70 61.47 27.14
N SER A 2 -13.59 61.23 27.84
CA SER A 2 -12.32 60.79 27.26
C SER A 2 -12.26 59.26 27.23
N ALA A 3 -11.91 58.71 26.07
CA ALA A 3 -11.69 57.27 25.88
C ALA A 3 -10.37 56.82 26.53
N PRO A 4 -10.31 55.63 27.18
CA PRO A 4 -9.08 55.14 27.77
C PRO A 4 -8.22 54.40 26.75
N SER A 5 -6.98 54.85 26.64
CA SER A 5 -5.86 54.23 25.92
C SER A 5 -5.46 52.88 26.55
N ARG A 6 -5.38 51.82 25.72
CA ARG A 6 -4.85 50.50 26.10
C ARG A 6 -3.32 50.46 26.04
N PRO A 7 -2.66 49.68 26.91
CA PRO A 7 -1.20 49.70 27.08
C PRO A 7 -0.47 48.83 26.06
N VAL A 8 0.71 49.32 25.67
CA VAL A 8 1.72 48.66 24.83
C VAL A 8 2.32 47.47 25.59
N ARG A 9 2.28 46.26 24.99
CA ARG A 9 2.97 45.07 25.51
C ARG A 9 4.43 45.05 25.02
N ASN A 10 5.36 44.89 25.95
CA ASN A 10 6.77 44.61 25.65
C ASN A 10 6.94 43.17 25.14
N PRO A 11 7.84 42.91 24.18
CA PRO A 11 8.14 41.56 23.70
C PRO A 11 8.97 40.75 24.72
N ALA A 12 8.64 39.47 24.85
CA ALA A 12 9.33 38.49 25.69
C ALA A 12 10.69 38.07 25.11
N PRO A 13 11.66 37.62 25.94
CA PRO A 13 13.00 37.30 25.50
C PRO A 13 13.08 35.95 24.77
N THR A 14 13.84 35.93 23.68
CA THR A 14 14.20 34.74 22.91
C THR A 14 15.15 33.83 23.67
N HIS A 15 14.71 32.63 24.03
CA HIS A 15 15.59 31.56 24.49
C HIS A 15 16.14 30.77 23.29
N LYS A 16 17.48 30.78 23.14
CA LYS A 16 18.21 29.84 22.27
C LYS A 16 18.31 28.50 23.00
N ILE A 17 17.78 27.44 22.41
CA ILE A 17 18.04 26.06 22.83
C ILE A 17 18.98 25.45 21.80
N THR A 18 20.20 25.15 22.24
CA THR A 18 21.16 24.29 21.55
C THR A 18 21.06 22.91 22.19
N SER A 19 20.62 21.91 21.45
CA SER A 19 20.79 20.50 21.83
C SER A 19 21.10 19.70 20.57
N SER A 20 22.40 19.48 20.39
CA SER A 20 22.94 18.29 19.72
C SER A 20 22.86 17.15 20.72
N ASP A 21 22.12 16.09 20.40
CA ASP A 21 22.56 14.68 20.52
C ASP A 21 21.39 13.67 20.44
N ASN A 22 21.48 12.80 19.42
CA ASN A 22 21.04 11.39 19.34
C ASN A 22 19.52 11.08 19.37
N ILE A 23 18.97 10.24 18.49
CA ILE A 23 19.34 8.85 18.19
C ILE A 23 19.08 8.53 16.71
N GLY A 24 20.08 7.97 16.02
CA GLY A 24 19.93 7.40 14.68
C GLY A 24 19.37 5.98 14.75
N GLU A 25 18.23 5.75 14.09
CA GLU A 25 17.78 4.41 13.75
C GLU A 25 18.63 3.86 12.60
N ILE A 26 19.28 2.73 12.85
CA ILE A 26 20.03 1.98 11.84
C ILE A 26 19.01 1.31 10.92
N LEU A 27 18.80 1.89 9.73
CA LEU A 27 18.09 1.22 8.64
C LEU A 27 18.81 -0.09 8.28
N PRO A 28 18.11 -1.22 8.14
CA PRO A 28 18.73 -2.46 7.68
C PRO A 28 19.32 -2.26 6.28
N SER A 29 20.51 -2.82 6.06
CA SER A 29 21.19 -2.72 4.77
C SER A 29 20.30 -3.31 3.66
N HIS A 30 20.45 -2.78 2.44
CA HIS A 30 19.75 -3.29 1.25
C HIS A 30 19.89 -4.80 1.03
N ALA A 31 20.94 -5.43 1.58
CA ALA A 31 21.12 -6.88 1.56
C ALA A 31 20.06 -7.59 2.43
N ALA A 32 19.86 -7.13 3.67
CA ALA A 32 18.86 -7.70 4.58
C ALA A 32 17.42 -7.55 4.06
N ALA A 33 17.12 -6.47 3.33
CA ALA A 33 15.83 -6.28 2.67
C ALA A 33 15.63 -7.26 1.50
N ARG A 34 16.67 -7.53 0.71
CA ARG A 34 16.64 -8.50 -0.40
C ARG A 34 16.49 -9.94 0.09
N ASP A 35 17.18 -10.31 1.17
CA ASP A 35 17.10 -11.65 1.73
C ASP A 35 15.70 -11.94 2.28
N ARG A 36 15.05 -10.96 2.92
CA ARG A 36 13.65 -11.07 3.34
C ARG A 36 12.69 -11.22 2.16
N ALA A 37 12.89 -10.46 1.08
CA ALA A 37 12.06 -10.57 -0.12
C ALA A 37 12.19 -11.97 -0.79
N ALA A 38 13.39 -12.56 -0.78
CA ALA A 38 13.62 -13.90 -1.29
C ALA A 38 12.93 -14.99 -0.46
N VAL A 39 12.91 -14.85 0.88
CA VAL A 39 12.18 -15.77 1.78
C VAL A 39 10.68 -15.71 1.52
N ILE A 40 10.11 -14.50 1.42
CA ILE A 40 8.68 -14.31 1.13
C ILE A 40 8.30 -14.91 -0.23
N ALA A 41 9.14 -14.71 -1.26
CA ALA A 41 8.92 -15.31 -2.58
C ALA A 41 8.94 -16.86 -2.51
N ALA A 42 9.88 -17.45 -1.77
CA ALA A 42 9.99 -18.89 -1.61
C ALA A 42 8.80 -19.50 -0.84
N GLU A 43 8.25 -18.80 0.15
CA GLU A 43 7.05 -19.25 0.86
C GLU A 43 5.79 -19.17 -0.02
N SER A 44 5.68 -18.14 -0.86
CA SER A 44 4.54 -18.00 -1.80
C SER A 44 4.47 -19.15 -2.83
N GLU A 45 5.62 -19.62 -3.31
CA GLU A 45 5.69 -20.76 -4.24
C GLU A 45 5.34 -22.10 -3.55
N LYS A 46 5.67 -22.27 -2.26
CA LYS A 46 5.25 -23.44 -1.47
C LYS A 46 3.74 -23.51 -1.27
N VAL A 47 3.08 -22.36 -1.12
CA VAL A 47 1.61 -22.28 -0.99
C VAL A 47 0.93 -22.62 -2.32
N LYS A 48 1.44 -22.11 -3.45
CA LYS A 48 0.94 -22.48 -4.79
C LYS A 48 1.08 -23.97 -5.09
N ALA A 49 2.19 -24.60 -4.66
CA ALA A 49 2.40 -26.04 -4.85
C ALA A 49 1.40 -26.90 -4.07
N LYS A 50 0.96 -26.47 -2.87
CA LYS A 50 -0.04 -27.19 -2.06
C LYS A 50 -1.47 -27.05 -2.57
N SER A 51 -1.79 -26.00 -3.32
CA SER A 51 -3.14 -25.78 -3.87
C SER A 51 -3.50 -26.70 -5.05
N LYS A 52 -2.55 -27.44 -5.63
CA LYS A 52 -2.78 -28.27 -6.83
C LYS A 52 -3.37 -29.66 -6.57
N PHE A 53 -3.70 -30.02 -5.34
CA PHE A 53 -4.18 -31.36 -5.00
C PHE A 53 -5.53 -31.33 -4.28
N ILE A 54 -6.60 -30.99 -5.01
CA ILE A 54 -7.98 -31.28 -4.60
C ILE A 54 -8.68 -31.95 -5.79
N PRO A 55 -9.04 -33.25 -5.71
CA PRO A 55 -9.82 -33.91 -6.75
C PRO A 55 -11.29 -33.49 -6.65
N THR A 56 -11.83 -32.92 -7.73
CA THR A 56 -13.26 -32.60 -7.86
C THR A 56 -14.06 -33.88 -8.12
N SER A 57 -14.79 -34.37 -7.11
CA SER A 57 -15.80 -35.42 -7.31
C SER A 57 -17.11 -34.79 -7.83
N ARG A 58 -17.51 -35.20 -9.04
CA ARG A 58 -18.80 -34.88 -9.66
C ARG A 58 -19.90 -35.70 -8.98
N GLN A 59 -20.86 -35.04 -8.32
CA GLN A 59 -22.16 -35.65 -8.02
C GLN A 59 -23.23 -35.20 -9.03
N ARG A 60 -23.91 -36.21 -9.58
CA ARG A 60 -25.06 -36.14 -10.49
C ARG A 60 -26.28 -35.59 -9.74
N VAL A 61 -26.94 -34.58 -10.30
CA VAL A 61 -28.29 -34.18 -9.89
C VAL A 61 -29.29 -34.93 -10.75
N GLY A 62 -30.10 -35.78 -10.10
CA GLY A 62 -31.25 -36.45 -10.70
C GLY A 62 -32.51 -35.60 -10.60
N THR A 63 -33.23 -35.52 -11.70
CA THR A 63 -34.54 -34.88 -11.87
C THR A 63 -35.63 -35.69 -11.17
N LEU A 64 -36.56 -35.04 -10.45
CA LEU A 64 -37.85 -35.65 -10.12
C LEU A 64 -38.96 -34.59 -10.07
N SER A 65 -40.02 -34.88 -10.82
CA SER A 65 -41.22 -34.08 -11.00
C SER A 65 -42.20 -34.19 -9.84
N GLN A 66 -42.91 -33.07 -9.61
CA GLN A 66 -44.30 -32.85 -9.18
C GLN A 66 -45.02 -33.88 -8.28
N LEU A 67 -45.72 -33.39 -7.24
CA LEU A 67 -47.15 -33.65 -6.96
C LEU A 67 -47.66 -32.80 -5.76
N HIS A 68 -48.77 -32.08 -6.00
CA HIS A 68 -49.93 -31.75 -5.13
C HIS A 68 -49.79 -31.14 -3.70
N ASN A 69 -50.50 -30.01 -3.53
CA ASN A 69 -51.07 -29.41 -2.30
C ASN A 69 -52.26 -30.26 -1.75
N PRO A 70 -52.91 -30.03 -0.57
CA PRO A 70 -52.92 -28.84 0.31
C PRO A 70 -53.00 -29.06 1.87
N SER A 71 -52.84 -27.95 2.62
CA SER A 71 -53.54 -27.50 3.86
C SER A 71 -53.88 -28.47 5.03
N SER A 72 -53.39 -28.16 6.25
CA SER A 72 -54.21 -28.13 7.49
C SER A 72 -53.47 -27.58 8.72
N LYS A 73 -54.26 -27.06 9.66
CA LYS A 73 -53.96 -26.26 10.88
C LYS A 73 -53.51 -27.06 12.12
N SER A 74 -52.83 -26.35 13.04
CA SER A 74 -52.99 -26.28 14.52
C SER A 74 -52.87 -27.53 15.41
N THR A 75 -51.94 -27.50 16.38
CA THR A 75 -52.07 -27.61 17.87
C THR A 75 -50.71 -28.03 18.50
N THR A 76 -50.07 -27.21 19.34
CA THR A 76 -50.06 -27.15 20.83
C THR A 76 -49.38 -28.33 21.58
N ALA A 77 -48.46 -27.97 22.49
CA ALA A 77 -48.13 -28.60 23.79
C ALA A 77 -46.87 -29.49 23.95
N THR A 78 -45.90 -28.92 24.70
CA THR A 78 -45.23 -29.45 25.92
C THR A 78 -44.16 -30.59 25.87
N GLN A 79 -42.89 -30.19 26.13
CA GLN A 79 -41.76 -30.73 26.97
C GLN A 79 -41.72 -32.21 27.46
N PRO A 80 -40.60 -32.78 28.02
CA PRO A 80 -39.20 -32.30 28.21
C PRO A 80 -38.05 -33.35 27.97
N THR A 81 -36.80 -32.86 28.10
CA THR A 81 -35.55 -33.53 28.58
C THR A 81 -35.08 -34.88 28.04
N ALA A 82 -33.89 -34.91 27.42
CA ALA A 82 -32.88 -35.95 27.68
C ALA A 82 -31.46 -35.47 27.32
N ARG A 83 -30.56 -35.70 28.29
CA ARG A 83 -29.14 -35.37 28.34
C ARG A 83 -28.38 -36.53 27.68
N VAL A 84 -27.55 -36.27 26.66
CA VAL A 84 -26.65 -37.29 26.09
C VAL A 84 -25.20 -36.82 26.17
N SER A 85 -24.43 -37.67 26.83
CA SER A 85 -23.05 -37.51 27.26
C SER A 85 -22.05 -37.61 26.10
N ARG A 86 -21.00 -36.78 26.13
CA ARG A 86 -19.81 -36.89 25.29
C ARG A 86 -18.92 -38.08 25.72
N PRO A 87 -18.32 -38.85 24.81
CA PRO A 87 -17.17 -39.69 25.13
C PRO A 87 -15.86 -38.89 25.04
N LYS A 88 -15.03 -39.04 26.07
CA LYS A 88 -13.60 -38.67 26.12
C LYS A 88 -12.81 -39.74 25.36
N THR A 89 -11.97 -39.34 24.42
CA THR A 89 -10.95 -40.21 23.82
C THR A 89 -9.60 -39.87 24.41
N THR A 90 -9.00 -40.86 25.07
CA THR A 90 -7.66 -40.86 25.66
C THR A 90 -6.65 -41.20 24.55
N ILE A 91 -5.58 -40.42 24.42
CA ILE A 91 -4.44 -40.71 23.55
C ILE A 91 -3.29 -41.20 24.44
N VAL A 92 -2.79 -42.39 24.14
CA VAL A 92 -1.58 -43.02 24.70
C VAL A 92 -0.42 -42.71 23.73
N PRO A 93 0.81 -42.41 24.21
CA PRO A 93 1.97 -42.27 23.34
C PRO A 93 2.59 -43.63 23.05
N GLU A 94 2.84 -43.88 21.77
CA GLU A 94 3.51 -45.07 21.25
C GLU A 94 5.02 -44.77 21.15
N GLU A 95 5.81 -45.65 21.77
CA GLU A 95 7.27 -45.71 21.74
C GLU A 95 7.72 -46.16 20.34
N PHE A 96 8.79 -45.56 19.83
CA PHE A 96 9.46 -46.03 18.61
C PHE A 96 10.87 -46.46 18.97
N GLU A 97 11.11 -47.76 18.84
CA GLU A 97 12.38 -48.43 19.10
C GLU A 97 13.40 -48.21 17.98
N ASP A 98 14.63 -48.33 18.43
CA ASP A 98 15.93 -48.38 17.75
C ASP A 98 16.06 -49.61 16.85
N ASP A 99 16.80 -49.48 15.74
CA ASP A 99 17.67 -50.53 15.17
C ASP A 99 18.18 -50.10 13.78
N SER A 100 19.48 -49.88 13.66
CA SER A 100 20.36 -50.82 12.94
C SER A 100 21.75 -50.20 12.73
N ASP A 101 22.71 -50.81 13.41
CA ASP A 101 24.14 -50.73 13.17
C ASP A 101 24.52 -51.17 11.74
N GLU A 102 25.51 -50.52 11.13
CA GLU A 102 26.46 -51.24 10.28
C GLU A 102 27.89 -50.68 10.47
N GLU A 103 28.70 -51.56 11.04
CA GLU A 103 30.08 -51.42 11.46
C GLU A 103 31.03 -51.78 10.29
N LEU A 104 31.98 -50.91 9.95
CA LEU A 104 33.13 -51.29 9.12
C LEU A 104 34.43 -50.66 9.64
N LYS A 105 35.09 -51.50 10.44
CA LYS A 105 36.50 -51.63 10.84
C LYS A 105 37.52 -50.83 10.01
N ASP A 106 38.42 -50.16 10.72
CA ASP A 106 39.84 -50.14 10.36
C ASP A 106 40.72 -50.11 11.62
N GLN A 107 41.42 -51.23 11.84
CA GLN A 107 42.43 -51.41 12.88
C GLN A 107 43.81 -51.04 12.35
N ASP A 108 44.42 -50.10 13.05
CA ASP A 108 45.81 -50.08 13.53
C ASP A 108 46.89 -50.78 12.68
N ILE A 109 47.63 -49.98 11.89
CA ILE A 109 49.04 -50.22 11.60
C ILE A 109 49.81 -48.95 11.97
N SER A 110 49.98 -48.70 13.27
CA SER A 110 50.92 -47.70 13.79
C SER A 110 52.13 -48.36 14.46
N ALA A 111 53.10 -48.77 13.65
CA ALA A 111 54.46 -49.02 14.14
C ALA A 111 55.53 -48.58 13.13
N LYS A 112 56.34 -47.61 13.57
CA LYS A 112 57.68 -47.26 13.08
C LYS A 112 57.80 -46.49 11.75
N LEU A 113 57.50 -45.19 11.78
CA LEU A 113 58.19 -44.20 10.93
C LEU A 113 58.43 -42.90 11.73
N SER A 114 59.63 -42.33 11.56
CA SER A 114 60.20 -41.34 12.47
C SER A 114 59.45 -39.99 12.46
N ILE A 115 59.47 -39.31 13.60
CA ILE A 115 58.87 -37.98 13.85
C ILE A 115 59.37 -36.90 12.85
N ARG A 116 60.43 -37.17 12.08
CA ARG A 116 61.04 -36.21 11.16
C ARG A 116 60.41 -36.18 9.76
N GLU A 117 59.68 -37.21 9.33
CA GLU A 117 59.00 -37.24 8.02
C GLU A 117 57.54 -36.76 8.07
N LYS A 118 56.88 -36.76 9.25
CA LYS A 118 55.50 -36.25 9.39
C LYS A 118 55.38 -34.72 9.32
N ARG A 119 56.49 -33.98 9.43
CA ARG A 119 56.48 -32.50 9.34
C ARG A 119 56.64 -31.94 7.93
N GLN A 120 56.90 -32.76 6.91
CA GLN A 120 57.16 -32.29 5.55
C GLN A 120 56.02 -32.58 4.54
N ILE A 121 54.96 -33.26 4.97
CA ILE A 121 53.74 -33.52 4.14
C ILE A 121 52.53 -32.71 4.61
N GLN A 122 52.60 -32.05 5.78
CA GLN A 122 51.53 -31.20 6.31
C GLN A 122 51.75 -29.70 5.96
N SER A 123 52.11 -29.41 4.71
CA SER A 123 52.03 -28.05 4.13
C SER A 123 51.37 -28.02 2.75
N LYS A 124 50.55 -29.03 2.42
CA LYS A 124 49.52 -28.84 1.39
C LYS A 124 48.37 -28.09 2.04
N SER A 125 48.26 -26.80 1.73
CA SER A 125 47.19 -25.92 2.19
C SER A 125 45.85 -26.63 2.04
N GLU A 126 45.17 -26.91 3.15
CA GLU A 126 43.72 -27.12 3.12
C GLU A 126 43.14 -25.87 2.47
N LYS A 127 42.67 -26.02 1.23
CA LYS A 127 41.92 -24.99 0.53
C LYS A 127 40.60 -24.86 1.27
N LEU A 128 40.52 -23.89 2.16
CA LEU A 128 39.27 -23.45 2.79
C LEU A 128 38.23 -23.24 1.68
N LEU A 129 37.23 -24.12 1.65
CA LEU A 129 36.05 -23.98 0.81
C LEU A 129 35.23 -22.82 1.38
N VAL A 130 35.34 -21.65 0.77
CA VAL A 130 34.54 -20.48 1.15
C VAL A 130 33.20 -20.54 0.41
N ASN A 131 32.08 -20.62 1.14
CA ASN A 131 30.73 -20.76 0.57
C ASN A 131 30.12 -19.42 0.07
N GLU A 132 30.80 -18.30 0.34
CA GLU A 132 30.36 -16.97 -0.08
C GLU A 132 30.69 -16.71 -1.56
N VAL A 133 29.66 -16.47 -2.37
CA VAL A 133 29.75 -16.28 -3.83
C VAL A 133 30.64 -15.09 -4.20
N THR A 134 30.67 -14.04 -3.38
CA THR A 134 31.52 -12.86 -3.59
C THR A 134 33.00 -13.19 -3.41
N THR A 135 33.31 -14.06 -2.45
CA THR A 135 34.66 -14.52 -2.14
C THR A 135 35.17 -15.52 -3.17
N LEU A 136 34.30 -16.36 -3.74
CA LEU A 136 34.63 -17.25 -4.86
C LEU A 136 35.09 -16.47 -6.10
N ARG A 137 34.47 -15.32 -6.41
CA ARG A 137 34.89 -14.48 -7.55
C ARG A 137 36.26 -13.83 -7.33
N ARG A 138 36.52 -13.37 -6.11
CA ARG A 138 37.85 -12.84 -5.73
C ARG A 138 38.91 -13.94 -5.72
N HIS A 139 38.57 -15.14 -5.25
CA HIS A 139 39.45 -16.30 -5.29
C HIS A 139 39.77 -16.72 -6.73
N LEU A 140 38.76 -16.80 -7.60
CA LEU A 140 38.96 -17.06 -9.04
C LEU A 140 39.89 -16.02 -9.67
N GLU A 141 39.71 -14.75 -9.34
CA GLU A 141 40.56 -13.67 -9.82
C GLU A 141 42.00 -13.74 -9.28
N SER A 142 42.21 -14.17 -8.02
CA SER A 142 43.53 -14.21 -7.39
C SER A 142 44.32 -15.49 -7.64
N ALA A 143 43.63 -16.63 -7.72
CA ALA A 143 44.23 -17.96 -7.67
C ALA A 143 44.19 -18.71 -9.02
N HIS A 144 43.36 -18.27 -9.96
CA HIS A 144 43.31 -18.85 -11.30
C HIS A 144 43.84 -17.84 -12.31
N ALA A 145 44.44 -18.36 -13.39
CA ALA A 145 44.86 -17.50 -14.48
C ALA A 145 43.63 -16.81 -15.08
N VAL A 146 43.51 -15.50 -14.84
CA VAL A 146 42.41 -14.64 -15.31
C VAL A 146 42.11 -14.89 -16.80
N SER A 147 43.16 -15.11 -17.59
CA SER A 147 43.07 -15.42 -19.02
C SER A 147 42.29 -16.70 -19.35
N LEU A 148 42.37 -17.76 -18.54
CA LEU A 148 41.63 -19.00 -18.79
C LEU A 148 40.13 -18.84 -18.51
N TYR A 149 39.78 -18.13 -17.44
CA TYR A 149 38.38 -17.85 -17.12
C TYR A 149 37.74 -16.93 -18.17
N GLU A 150 38.45 -15.89 -18.60
CA GLU A 150 37.98 -15.01 -19.67
C GLU A 150 37.83 -15.73 -21.01
N GLN A 151 38.76 -16.63 -21.36
CA GLN A 151 38.64 -17.49 -22.54
C GLN A 151 37.43 -18.41 -22.45
N TRP A 152 37.18 -19.00 -21.27
CA TRP A 152 35.99 -19.81 -21.03
C TRP A 152 34.70 -19.00 -21.16
N CYS A 153 34.64 -17.80 -20.55
CA CYS A 153 33.50 -16.89 -20.68
C CYS A 153 33.23 -16.55 -22.15
N LYS A 154 34.28 -16.19 -22.91
CA LYS A 154 34.17 -15.88 -24.34
C LYS A 154 33.69 -17.09 -25.16
N LYS A 155 34.24 -18.28 -24.91
CA LYS A 155 33.86 -19.52 -25.62
C LYS A 155 32.39 -19.90 -25.38
N ASN A 156 31.85 -19.60 -24.20
CA ASN A 156 30.50 -20.00 -23.81
C ASN A 156 29.49 -18.82 -23.85
N ASN A 157 29.86 -17.68 -24.43
CA ASN A 157 29.03 -16.48 -24.50
C ASN A 157 28.55 -15.97 -23.13
N PHE A 158 29.37 -16.13 -22.09
CA PHE A 158 29.11 -15.60 -20.76
C PHE A 158 29.82 -14.26 -20.54
N VAL A 159 29.17 -13.39 -19.79
CA VAL A 159 29.74 -12.13 -19.33
C VAL A 159 30.64 -12.40 -18.13
N SER A 160 31.93 -12.06 -18.23
CA SER A 160 32.84 -12.16 -17.09
C SER A 160 32.39 -11.23 -15.95
N MET A 161 32.29 -11.80 -14.75
CA MET A 161 31.89 -11.10 -13.52
C MET A 161 33.05 -10.97 -12.53
N LEU A 162 34.30 -11.11 -13.01
CA LEU A 162 35.47 -10.85 -12.18
C LEU A 162 35.54 -9.36 -11.81
N PRO A 163 35.87 -9.02 -10.56
CA PRO A 163 35.89 -7.64 -10.09
C PRO A 163 36.65 -6.66 -10.99
N LYS A 164 37.87 -7.00 -11.47
CA LYS A 164 38.65 -6.12 -12.36
C LYS A 164 37.98 -5.92 -13.71
N VAL A 165 37.36 -6.96 -14.27
CA VAL A 165 36.66 -6.88 -15.57
C VAL A 165 35.40 -6.02 -15.45
N VAL A 166 34.65 -6.16 -14.35
CA VAL A 166 33.48 -5.32 -14.06
C VAL A 166 33.91 -3.85 -13.85
N ALA A 167 35.01 -3.61 -13.13
CA ALA A 167 35.55 -2.27 -12.94
C ALA A 167 35.97 -1.64 -14.28
N ALA A 168 36.72 -2.36 -15.12
CA ALA A 168 37.13 -1.89 -16.44
C ALA A 168 35.91 -1.56 -17.32
N ARG A 169 34.88 -2.43 -17.33
CA ARG A 169 33.65 -2.16 -18.08
C ARG A 169 32.91 -0.92 -17.59
N LYS A 170 32.88 -0.67 -16.27
CA LYS A 170 32.28 0.56 -15.72
C LYS A 170 33.02 1.81 -16.20
N VAL A 171 34.36 1.78 -16.21
CA VAL A 171 35.17 2.89 -16.74
C VAL A 171 34.90 3.10 -18.23
N THR A 172 34.91 2.05 -19.04
CA THR A 172 34.60 2.16 -20.48
C THR A 172 33.17 2.67 -20.75
N ALA A 173 32.19 2.24 -19.95
CA ALA A 173 30.82 2.73 -20.06
C ALA A 173 30.70 4.21 -19.65
N GLN A 174 31.43 4.63 -18.62
CA GLN A 174 31.52 6.04 -18.23
C GLN A 174 32.16 6.88 -19.34
N ASP A 175 33.27 6.42 -19.94
CA ASP A 175 33.92 7.12 -21.05
C ASP A 175 33.04 7.18 -22.30
N ALA A 176 32.32 6.11 -22.61
CA ALA A 176 31.35 6.09 -23.71
C ALA A 176 30.18 7.05 -23.44
N SER A 177 29.67 7.11 -22.20
CA SER A 177 28.64 8.07 -21.81
C SER A 177 29.14 9.52 -21.82
N ALA A 178 30.41 9.75 -21.50
CA ALA A 178 31.04 11.07 -21.58
C ALA A 178 31.27 11.53 -23.02
N LYS A 179 31.40 10.59 -23.97
CA LYS A 179 31.41 10.86 -25.42
C LYS A 179 30.00 11.04 -26.00
N LEU A 180 29.00 10.41 -25.39
CA LEU A 180 27.57 10.64 -25.61
C LEU A 180 27.03 11.77 -24.72
N LYS A 181 27.84 12.80 -24.45
CA LYS A 181 27.29 14.07 -23.98
C LYS A 181 26.30 14.53 -25.04
N GLN A 182 25.02 14.31 -24.76
CA GLN A 182 23.93 15.00 -25.41
C GLN A 182 24.38 16.46 -25.49
N SER A 183 24.50 17.00 -26.70
CA SER A 183 24.70 18.44 -26.87
C SER A 183 23.65 19.09 -25.97
N THR A 184 24.10 19.97 -25.06
CA THR A 184 23.16 20.66 -24.18
C THR A 184 22.03 21.21 -25.04
N VAL A 185 20.80 21.24 -24.53
CA VAL A 185 19.65 21.68 -25.34
C VAL A 185 19.81 23.16 -25.74
N ASP A 186 20.73 23.88 -25.09
CA ASP A 186 21.06 25.30 -25.27
C ASP A 186 21.12 25.80 -26.72
N PRO A 187 21.74 25.12 -27.72
CA PRO A 187 21.74 25.59 -29.11
C PRO A 187 20.37 25.55 -29.79
N HIS A 188 19.41 24.82 -29.22
CA HIS A 188 18.03 24.69 -29.68
C HIS A 188 17.02 25.38 -28.75
N LEU A 189 17.49 25.97 -27.64
CA LEU A 189 16.66 26.80 -26.77
C LEU A 189 16.75 28.24 -27.28
N GLU A 190 15.74 28.66 -28.03
CA GLU A 190 15.53 30.09 -28.25
C GLU A 190 15.13 30.73 -26.92
N GLU A 191 15.86 31.75 -26.49
CA GLU A 191 15.51 32.55 -25.31
C GLU A 191 14.16 33.21 -25.59
N LYS A 192 13.11 32.64 -24.99
CA LYS A 192 11.76 33.15 -25.15
C LYS A 192 11.79 34.59 -24.62
N PRO A 193 11.44 35.60 -25.44
CA PRO A 193 11.46 36.99 -25.00
C PRO A 193 10.69 37.08 -23.69
N GLU A 194 11.27 37.77 -22.71
CA GLU A 194 10.79 37.82 -21.34
C GLU A 194 9.36 38.38 -21.31
N VAL A 195 8.38 37.48 -21.46
CA VAL A 195 6.98 37.83 -21.36
C VAL A 195 6.75 38.02 -19.87
N LYS A 196 6.74 39.28 -19.41
CA LYS A 196 6.27 39.61 -18.06
C LYS A 196 5.02 38.77 -17.79
N PRO A 197 5.01 37.93 -16.73
CA PRO A 197 3.84 37.14 -16.41
C PRO A 197 2.64 38.08 -16.41
N ARG A 198 1.70 37.88 -17.34
CA ARG A 198 0.53 38.76 -17.45
C ARG A 198 -0.32 38.71 -16.19
N ILE A 199 -0.15 37.67 -15.38
CA ILE A 199 -0.82 37.46 -14.12
C ILE A 199 0.24 37.08 -13.08
N PRO A 200 0.47 37.91 -12.05
CA PRO A 200 1.30 37.53 -10.91
C PRO A 200 0.74 36.25 -10.25
N TYR A 201 1.61 35.37 -9.76
CA TYR A 201 1.17 34.22 -8.98
C TYR A 201 0.40 34.70 -7.74
N SER A 202 -0.79 34.15 -7.55
CA SER A 202 -1.52 34.20 -6.29
C SER A 202 -2.20 32.84 -6.08
N ASP A 203 -2.39 32.43 -4.82
CA ASP A 203 -3.08 31.17 -4.51
C ASP A 203 -4.50 31.14 -5.09
N ALA A 204 -5.16 32.31 -5.17
CA ALA A 204 -6.47 32.46 -5.78
C ALA A 204 -6.44 32.19 -7.29
N THR A 205 -5.50 32.78 -8.02
CA THR A 205 -5.36 32.57 -9.47
C THR A 205 -4.94 31.14 -9.80
N PHE A 206 -4.02 30.56 -9.04
CA PHE A 206 -3.62 29.17 -9.23
C PHE A 206 -4.80 28.21 -9.00
N ARG A 207 -5.58 28.46 -7.94
CA ARG A 207 -6.81 27.73 -7.66
C ARG A 207 -7.81 27.83 -8.81
N GLU A 208 -8.07 29.03 -9.33
CA GLU A 208 -8.98 29.23 -10.47
C GLU A 208 -8.50 28.48 -11.71
N ALA A 209 -7.22 28.60 -12.06
CA ALA A 209 -6.63 27.90 -13.19
C ALA A 209 -6.64 26.37 -13.02
N ALA A 210 -6.40 25.86 -11.81
CA ALA A 210 -6.48 24.43 -11.52
C ALA A 210 -7.93 23.91 -11.61
N ILE A 211 -8.90 24.67 -11.11
CA ILE A 211 -10.33 24.34 -11.26
C ILE A 211 -10.72 24.35 -12.74
N GLU A 212 -10.33 25.38 -13.51
CA GLU A 212 -10.60 25.46 -14.94
C GLU A 212 -9.95 24.30 -15.70
N TRP A 213 -8.71 23.96 -15.37
CA TRP A 213 -8.01 22.81 -15.97
C TRP A 213 -8.74 21.50 -15.69
N LEU A 214 -9.11 21.23 -14.43
CA LEU A 214 -9.87 20.03 -14.05
C LEU A 214 -11.24 19.96 -14.77
N VAL A 215 -11.96 21.08 -14.85
CA VAL A 215 -13.28 21.14 -15.52
C VAL A 215 -13.15 21.00 -17.04
N SER A 216 -12.07 21.52 -17.64
CA SER A 216 -11.87 21.48 -19.10
C SER A 216 -11.37 20.12 -19.59
N THR A 217 -10.58 19.40 -18.80
CA THR A 217 -10.12 18.05 -19.14
C THR A 217 -11.20 16.99 -18.95
N ASP A 218 -12.17 17.23 -18.05
CA ASP A 218 -13.36 16.39 -17.84
C ASP A 218 -14.33 16.38 -19.04
N ARG A 219 -14.29 17.39 -19.91
CA ARG A 219 -15.21 17.54 -21.06
C ARG A 219 -14.74 16.86 -22.35
N GLY A 220 -13.60 16.17 -22.35
CA GLY A 220 -13.06 15.56 -23.55
C GLY A 220 -13.43 14.08 -23.68
N ASN A 221 -14.32 13.72 -24.61
CA ASN A 221 -14.55 12.33 -25.09
C ASN A 221 -13.30 11.66 -25.71
N THR A 222 -12.10 12.19 -25.45
CA THR A 222 -10.85 11.92 -26.15
C THR A 222 -9.76 11.41 -25.22
N VAL A 223 -9.96 11.37 -23.89
CA VAL A 223 -9.02 10.72 -22.97
C VAL A 223 -9.24 9.20 -23.01
N LYS A 224 -8.94 8.59 -24.17
CA LYS A 224 -8.83 7.13 -24.31
C LYS A 224 -7.43 6.73 -23.82
N GLY A 225 -7.29 6.53 -22.52
CA GLY A 225 -6.07 6.02 -21.91
C GLY A 225 -6.41 5.21 -20.67
N LEU A 226 -5.79 4.04 -20.53
CA LEU A 226 -5.66 3.39 -19.23
C LEU A 226 -5.13 4.45 -18.27
N ILE A 227 -5.92 4.81 -17.25
CA ILE A 227 -5.36 5.46 -16.06
C ILE A 227 -4.40 4.42 -15.51
N SER A 228 -3.14 4.51 -15.92
CA SER A 228 -2.09 3.72 -15.35
C SER A 228 -1.97 4.20 -13.92
N SER A 229 -2.51 3.42 -12.99
CA SER A 229 -2.34 3.57 -11.54
C SER A 229 -0.85 3.56 -11.11
N THR A 230 0.07 3.52 -12.06
CA THR A 230 1.53 3.48 -11.92
C THR A 230 2.20 4.84 -11.98
N CYS A 231 1.50 5.98 -11.85
CA CYS A 231 2.21 7.24 -11.66
C CYS A 231 3.27 7.04 -10.56
N ASP A 232 4.51 7.49 -10.79
CA ASP A 232 5.67 7.34 -9.90
C ASP A 232 5.39 7.73 -8.43
N ALA A 233 4.27 8.42 -8.16
CA ALA A 233 3.70 8.67 -6.86
C ALA A 233 3.52 7.42 -5.98
N TRP A 234 3.09 6.25 -6.51
CA TRP A 234 3.03 5.04 -5.66
C TRP A 234 4.43 4.50 -5.29
N SER A 235 5.45 4.83 -6.08
CA SER A 235 6.84 4.43 -5.81
C SER A 235 7.57 5.38 -4.85
N ALA A 236 6.93 6.49 -4.44
CA ALA A 236 7.48 7.33 -3.40
C ALA A 236 7.51 6.50 -2.10
N SER A 237 8.70 6.05 -1.71
CA SER A 237 8.96 5.27 -0.50
C SER A 237 8.66 6.04 0.80
N ASN A 238 8.05 7.22 0.70
CA ASN A 238 7.68 8.03 1.84
C ASN A 238 6.39 7.46 2.47
N ALA A 239 6.36 7.40 3.79
CA ALA A 239 5.16 7.03 4.54
C ALA A 239 4.03 8.08 4.40
N ASP A 240 4.28 9.17 3.66
CA ASP A 240 3.54 10.44 3.74
C ASP A 240 2.91 10.92 2.42
N ALA A 241 2.93 10.10 1.35
CA ALA A 241 2.18 10.41 0.14
C ALA A 241 0.68 10.16 0.33
N TYR A 242 -0.14 11.09 -0.16
CA TYR A 242 -1.60 11.04 -0.12
C TYR A 242 -2.17 10.81 -1.51
N PHE A 243 -3.17 9.94 -1.58
CA PHE A 243 -3.98 9.72 -2.77
C PHE A 243 -5.44 9.94 -2.39
N ALA A 244 -6.18 10.80 -3.10
CA ALA A 244 -7.66 10.74 -3.04
C ALA A 244 -8.13 10.25 -4.38
N VAL A 245 -8.64 9.04 -4.39
CA VAL A 245 -9.43 8.57 -5.52
C VAL A 245 -10.85 9.01 -5.24
N THR A 246 -11.31 10.15 -5.77
CA THR A 246 -12.74 10.45 -5.69
C THR A 246 -13.45 9.57 -6.72
N GLY A 247 -13.86 8.38 -6.27
CA GLY A 247 -14.57 7.40 -7.10
C GLY A 247 -16.04 7.77 -7.23
N HIS A 248 -16.37 8.62 -8.20
CA HIS A 248 -17.69 8.56 -8.83
C HIS A 248 -17.58 7.65 -10.07
N LEU A 249 -18.56 6.76 -10.29
CA LEU A 249 -18.60 5.79 -11.38
C LEU A 249 -19.98 5.90 -12.04
N ALA A 250 -20.08 6.86 -12.94
CA ALA A 250 -21.25 7.07 -13.78
C ALA A 250 -20.83 7.90 -14.98
N PHE A 251 -19.93 7.34 -15.79
CA PHE A 251 -19.86 7.45 -17.25
C PHE A 251 -18.46 7.05 -17.73
N GLU A 252 -18.42 6.15 -18.71
CA GLU A 252 -17.20 5.59 -19.32
C GLU A 252 -16.22 4.91 -18.32
N GLY A 253 -16.72 3.88 -17.60
CA GLY A 253 -15.89 2.78 -17.10
C GLY A 253 -14.78 3.10 -16.08
N SER A 254 -14.67 4.31 -15.54
CA SER A 254 -13.58 4.68 -14.62
C SER A 254 -14.04 5.72 -13.60
N ALA A 255 -13.25 5.90 -12.54
CA ALA A 255 -13.50 6.96 -11.56
C ALA A 255 -13.57 8.31 -12.27
N HIS A 256 -14.61 9.12 -12.06
CA HIS A 256 -14.75 10.45 -12.65
C HIS A 256 -13.61 11.39 -12.29
N SER A 257 -12.94 11.15 -11.16
CA SER A 257 -11.85 12.01 -10.72
C SER A 257 -10.83 11.24 -9.91
N LEU A 258 -9.63 11.10 -10.46
CA LEU A 258 -8.45 10.73 -9.70
C LEU A 258 -7.67 11.99 -9.33
N LEU A 259 -7.61 12.30 -8.03
CA LEU A 259 -6.84 13.42 -7.52
C LEU A 259 -5.66 12.91 -6.69
N ILE A 260 -4.46 13.09 -7.22
CA ILE A 260 -3.23 12.73 -6.50
C ILE A 260 -2.66 14.01 -5.88
N SER A 261 -2.33 13.96 -4.60
CA SER A 261 -1.59 15.07 -3.99
C SER A 261 -0.20 15.11 -4.62
N GLY A 262 0.14 16.23 -5.28
CA GLY A 262 1.47 16.43 -5.87
C GLY A 262 2.57 16.68 -4.83
N ARG A 263 2.25 16.71 -3.54
CA ARG A 263 3.19 17.02 -2.45
C ARG A 263 2.94 16.18 -1.20
N ILE A 264 4.01 16.03 -0.41
CA ILE A 264 3.97 15.41 0.92
C ILE A 264 3.42 16.39 1.96
N ARG A 265 2.82 15.88 3.04
CA ARG A 265 2.25 16.70 4.12
C ARG A 265 3.25 17.64 4.79
N THR A 266 4.54 17.29 4.78
CA THR A 266 5.64 18.08 5.36
C THR A 266 6.31 19.04 4.37
N ALA A 267 5.76 19.23 3.16
CA ALA A 267 6.35 20.13 2.16
C ALA A 267 6.41 21.59 2.65
N TYR A 268 5.51 21.99 3.55
CA TYR A 268 5.56 23.25 4.27
C TYR A 268 5.22 23.04 5.74
N GLU A 269 6.26 23.01 6.60
CA GLU A 269 6.16 22.65 8.02
C GLU A 269 5.52 23.74 8.91
N ALA A 270 4.82 24.71 8.32
CA ALA A 270 3.99 25.62 9.10
C ALA A 270 2.75 24.86 9.61
N PRO A 271 2.41 24.97 10.91
CA PRO A 271 1.22 24.32 11.45
C PRO A 271 -0.05 24.88 10.79
N THR A 272 -1.02 24.01 10.55
CA THR A 272 -2.37 24.43 10.15
C THR A 272 -3.07 25.12 11.30
N GLU A 273 -3.94 26.08 10.98
CA GLU A 273 -4.83 26.74 11.94
C GLU A 273 -6.20 26.03 12.04
N CYS A 274 -6.44 25.00 11.21
CA CYS A 274 -7.72 24.32 11.12
C CYS A 274 -7.87 23.20 12.17
N ILE A 275 -7.22 22.07 11.97
CA ILE A 275 -7.26 20.97 12.94
C ILE A 275 -6.15 21.20 13.98
N ILE A 276 -6.56 21.48 15.21
CA ILE A 276 -5.64 21.57 16.35
C ILE A 276 -5.58 20.19 17.04
N PRO A 277 -4.42 19.51 17.04
CA PRO A 277 -4.29 18.20 17.66
C PRO A 277 -4.48 18.28 19.18
N VAL A 278 -5.06 17.23 19.77
CA VAL A 278 -5.21 17.12 21.23
C VAL A 278 -3.85 16.88 21.90
N ASP A 279 -3.01 16.07 21.26
CA ASP A 279 -1.64 15.82 21.70
C ASP A 279 -0.73 16.97 21.22
N PRO A 280 -0.10 17.74 22.13
CA PRO A 280 0.78 18.84 21.76
C PRO A 280 2.06 18.39 21.04
N THR A 281 2.38 17.09 21.04
CA THR A 281 3.51 16.53 20.30
C THR A 281 3.17 16.24 18.83
N THR A 282 1.87 16.17 18.50
CA THR A 282 1.41 16.02 17.13
C THR A 282 1.34 17.40 16.47
N THR A 283 1.80 17.51 15.22
CA THR A 283 1.65 18.72 14.43
C THR A 283 1.03 18.36 13.08
N TYR A 284 -0.09 19.01 12.75
CA TYR A 284 -0.65 18.99 11.40
C TYR A 284 -0.16 20.22 10.65
N TYR A 285 0.23 20.04 9.40
CA TYR A 285 0.87 21.08 8.60
C TYR A 285 -0.10 21.70 7.59
N LYS A 286 0.20 22.92 7.13
CA LYS A 286 -0.59 23.60 6.08
C LYS A 286 -0.63 22.85 4.75
N THR A 287 0.34 21.97 4.52
CA THR A 287 0.41 21.08 3.35
C THR A 287 -0.20 19.70 3.61
N ASP A 288 -0.82 19.46 4.76
CA ASP A 288 -1.50 18.20 5.07
C ASP A 288 -2.88 18.13 4.38
N PRO A 289 -3.06 17.24 3.38
CA PRO A 289 -4.30 17.15 2.61
C PRO A 289 -5.53 16.72 3.42
N ALA A 290 -5.34 16.14 4.61
CA ALA A 290 -6.43 15.70 5.47
C ALA A 290 -6.82 16.75 6.53
N HIS A 291 -5.93 17.70 6.87
CA HIS A 291 -6.07 18.51 8.08
C HIS A 291 -6.10 20.03 7.85
N ASP A 292 -5.85 20.50 6.62
CA ASP A 292 -5.95 21.93 6.27
C ASP A 292 -6.99 22.17 5.16
N VAL A 293 -7.94 23.09 5.41
CA VAL A 293 -9.04 23.42 4.48
C VAL A 293 -8.62 24.32 3.33
N ASN A 294 -7.45 24.96 3.45
CA ASN A 294 -6.87 25.83 2.43
C ASN A 294 -5.82 25.08 1.59
N GLU A 295 -5.56 23.81 1.90
CA GLU A 295 -4.71 22.95 1.12
C GLU A 295 -5.35 22.73 -0.29
N PRO A 296 -4.64 23.03 -1.40
CA PRO A 296 -5.13 22.85 -2.78
C PRO A 296 -5.87 21.54 -3.09
N PHE A 297 -5.45 20.41 -2.52
CA PHE A 297 -6.13 19.12 -2.62
C PHE A 297 -7.50 19.15 -1.95
N ASN A 298 -7.61 19.73 -0.75
CA ASN A 298 -8.92 19.90 -0.10
C ASN A 298 -9.84 20.81 -0.93
N VAL A 299 -9.29 21.90 -1.45
CA VAL A 299 -9.99 22.83 -2.31
C VAL A 299 -10.51 22.14 -3.58
N ALA A 300 -9.69 21.32 -4.23
CA ALA A 300 -10.07 20.55 -5.40
C ALA A 300 -11.14 19.49 -5.07
N ASN A 301 -10.99 18.74 -3.98
CA ASN A 301 -11.99 17.78 -3.52
C ASN A 301 -13.36 18.41 -3.26
N ARG A 302 -13.38 19.64 -2.72
CA ARG A 302 -14.62 20.41 -2.52
C ARG A 302 -15.28 20.81 -3.83
N ALA A 303 -14.48 21.21 -4.83
CA ALA A 303 -15.00 21.52 -6.17
C ALA A 303 -15.58 20.28 -6.85
N ILE A 304 -14.86 19.14 -6.78
CA ILE A 304 -15.33 17.85 -7.29
C ILE A 304 -16.64 17.45 -6.61
N ARG A 305 -16.72 17.55 -5.27
CA ARG A 305 -17.94 17.24 -4.52
C ARG A 305 -19.11 18.16 -4.89
N LEU A 306 -18.87 19.45 -5.08
CA LEU A 306 -19.92 20.38 -5.49
C LEU A 306 -20.49 19.98 -6.84
N TRP A 307 -19.62 19.78 -7.83
CA TRP A 307 -20.02 19.29 -9.15
C TRP A 307 -20.76 17.95 -9.04
N GLN A 308 -20.29 17.03 -8.21
CA GLN A 308 -20.93 15.74 -7.99
C GLN A 308 -22.36 15.88 -7.48
N ASN A 309 -22.57 16.75 -6.49
CA ASN A 309 -23.89 16.99 -5.92
C ASN A 309 -24.85 17.65 -6.93
N GLU A 310 -24.32 18.51 -7.80
CA GLU A 310 -25.08 19.14 -8.89
C GLU A 310 -25.44 18.16 -10.02
N ASN A 311 -24.71 17.04 -10.13
CA ASN A 311 -24.86 16.03 -11.20
C ASN A 311 -25.35 14.66 -10.70
N GLY A 312 -26.23 14.66 -9.69
CA GLY A 312 -26.92 13.43 -9.23
C GLY A 312 -26.38 12.81 -7.94
N GLY A 313 -25.39 13.43 -7.31
CA GLY A 313 -24.88 13.04 -5.99
C GLY A 313 -24.07 11.74 -6.01
N CYS A 314 -23.82 11.17 -4.82
CA CYS A 314 -22.97 9.99 -4.65
C CYS A 314 -23.76 8.82 -4.00
N PRO A 315 -24.59 8.09 -4.77
CA PRO A 315 -25.36 6.99 -4.21
C PRO A 315 -24.44 5.88 -3.69
N LEU A 316 -24.69 5.42 -2.46
CA LEU A 316 -23.79 4.50 -1.73
C LEU A 316 -23.58 3.15 -2.41
N GLU A 317 -24.47 2.74 -3.31
CA GLU A 317 -24.35 1.50 -4.07
C GLU A 317 -23.26 1.59 -5.15
N LYS A 318 -23.01 2.80 -5.68
CA LYS A 318 -22.18 3.01 -6.89
C LYS A 318 -21.06 4.01 -6.71
N CYS A 319 -21.02 4.74 -5.61
CA CYS A 319 -20.11 5.87 -5.43
C CYS A 319 -19.56 5.94 -3.99
N ALA A 320 -18.34 6.45 -3.87
CA ALA A 320 -17.76 6.90 -2.61
C ALA A 320 -16.63 7.91 -2.84
N TYR A 321 -16.44 8.82 -1.88
CA TYR A 321 -15.25 9.66 -1.79
C TYR A 321 -14.14 8.87 -1.10
N LEU A 322 -13.26 8.25 -1.88
CA LEU A 322 -12.22 7.36 -1.38
C LEU A 322 -10.88 8.11 -1.19
N GLN A 323 -10.45 8.25 0.06
CA GLN A 323 -9.12 8.77 0.40
C GLN A 323 -8.23 7.64 0.90
N ILE A 324 -7.01 7.56 0.36
CA ILE A 324 -6.06 6.48 0.60
C ILE A 324 -4.70 7.10 0.94
N HIS A 325 -4.08 6.66 2.02
CA HIS A 325 -2.72 7.07 2.36
C HIS A 325 -1.96 6.00 3.16
N GLY A 326 -0.65 6.19 3.25
CA GLY A 326 0.23 5.29 4.00
C GLY A 326 0.15 5.52 5.50
N LYS A 327 0.15 4.42 6.26
CA LYS A 327 0.34 4.43 7.71
C LYS A 327 1.77 4.05 8.10
N GLY A 328 2.19 4.52 9.27
CA GLY A 328 3.44 4.10 9.91
C GLY A 328 3.44 2.60 10.24
N ALA A 329 4.62 1.99 10.33
CA ALA A 329 4.74 0.55 10.60
C ALA A 329 4.19 0.16 11.99
N SER A 330 4.29 1.06 12.97
CA SER A 330 3.77 0.86 14.34
C SER A 330 2.29 1.19 14.48
N SER A 331 1.73 2.04 13.62
CA SER A 331 0.33 2.46 13.70
C SER A 331 -0.59 1.36 13.18
N CYS A 332 -1.52 0.88 14.01
CA CYS A 332 -2.43 -0.22 13.69
C CYS A 332 -1.67 -1.42 13.10
N ALA A 333 -0.65 -1.90 13.82
CA ALA A 333 0.35 -2.85 13.28
C ALA A 333 -0.25 -4.19 12.80
N THR A 334 -1.41 -4.57 13.35
CA THR A 334 -2.19 -5.76 12.99
C THR A 334 -2.88 -5.63 11.63
N ASP A 335 -3.17 -4.41 11.20
CA ASP A 335 -3.91 -4.15 9.96
C ASP A 335 -2.94 -3.89 8.80
N THR A 336 -3.15 -4.60 7.69
CA THR A 336 -2.54 -4.25 6.41
C THR A 336 -3.29 -3.10 5.74
N MET A 337 -4.61 -3.04 5.97
CA MET A 337 -5.52 -2.00 5.53
C MET A 337 -6.51 -1.71 6.65
N PHE A 338 -6.64 -0.45 7.05
CA PHE A 338 -7.71 -0.04 7.97
C PHE A 338 -8.64 0.92 7.24
N ILE A 339 -9.93 0.56 7.16
CA ILE A 339 -10.93 1.23 6.31
C ILE A 339 -11.97 1.88 7.22
N SER A 340 -12.11 3.19 7.15
CA SER A 340 -13.04 3.97 7.98
C SER A 340 -13.94 4.86 7.14
N SER A 341 -15.13 5.17 7.63
CA SER A 341 -16.03 6.19 7.09
C SER A 341 -15.92 7.55 7.80
N GLY A 342 -14.82 7.81 8.51
CA GLY A 342 -14.60 9.07 9.23
C GLY A 342 -15.26 9.13 10.61
N LEU A 343 -15.67 7.98 11.15
CA LEU A 343 -16.24 7.84 12.50
C LEU A 343 -15.26 7.11 13.42
N GLY A 344 -15.15 7.58 14.67
CA GLY A 344 -14.27 7.00 15.68
C GLY A 344 -14.72 5.63 16.20
N THR A 345 -14.16 5.19 17.33
CA THR A 345 -14.39 3.86 17.92
C THR A 345 -15.38 3.87 19.10
N SER A 346 -16.24 4.89 19.21
CA SER A 346 -17.30 4.90 20.23
C SER A 346 -18.29 3.75 20.03
N ASN A 347 -19.00 3.33 21.08
CA ASN A 347 -20.04 2.28 20.97
C ASN A 347 -21.09 2.60 19.90
N ALA A 348 -21.50 3.87 19.79
CA ALA A 348 -22.43 4.31 18.76
C ALA A 348 -21.83 4.16 17.36
N SER A 349 -20.57 4.58 17.17
CA SER A 349 -19.86 4.46 15.89
C SER A 349 -19.68 3.00 15.47
N ILE A 350 -19.27 2.13 16.40
CA ILE A 350 -19.14 0.69 16.17
C ILE A 350 -20.49 0.09 15.74
N ALA A 351 -21.56 0.43 16.46
CA ALA A 351 -22.91 -0.02 16.11
C ALA A 351 -23.35 0.50 14.72
N TRP A 352 -22.99 1.74 14.36
CA TRP A 352 -23.26 2.30 13.04
C TRP A 352 -22.58 1.48 11.95
N TYR A 353 -21.30 1.13 12.09
CA TYR A 353 -20.68 0.22 11.12
C TYR A 353 -21.42 -1.12 11.09
N GLN A 354 -21.73 -1.75 12.22
CA GLN A 354 -22.34 -3.09 12.29
C GLN A 354 -23.73 -3.17 11.67
N THR A 355 -24.51 -2.08 11.74
CA THR A 355 -25.92 -2.05 11.32
C THR A 355 -26.13 -1.59 9.89
N GLN A 356 -25.07 -1.16 9.19
CA GLN A 356 -25.13 -0.61 7.84
C GLN A 356 -24.40 -1.55 6.85
N PRO A 357 -25.03 -2.65 6.39
CA PRO A 357 -24.37 -3.63 5.52
C PRO A 357 -24.01 -3.08 4.14
N HIS A 358 -24.70 -2.03 3.68
CA HIS A 358 -24.55 -1.44 2.36
C HIS A 358 -23.45 -0.38 2.27
N LEU A 359 -22.65 -0.16 3.32
CA LEU A 359 -21.61 0.85 3.27
C LEU A 359 -20.52 0.51 2.24
N PRO A 360 -20.05 1.49 1.45
CA PRO A 360 -18.88 1.33 0.60
C PRO A 360 -17.66 0.78 1.35
N SER A 361 -17.40 1.24 2.58
CA SER A 361 -16.31 0.75 3.42
C SER A 361 -16.41 -0.75 3.72
N ARG A 362 -17.63 -1.26 3.96
CA ARG A 362 -17.87 -2.70 4.16
C ARG A 362 -17.64 -3.53 2.90
N ARG A 363 -18.13 -3.04 1.75
CA ARG A 363 -17.91 -3.72 0.47
C ARG A 363 -16.41 -3.74 0.11
N LEU A 364 -15.72 -2.62 0.28
CA LEU A 364 -14.26 -2.52 0.11
C LEU A 364 -13.52 -3.53 0.98
N LYS A 365 -13.83 -3.59 2.28
CA LYS A 365 -13.24 -4.58 3.18
C LYS A 365 -13.49 -6.01 2.69
N SER A 366 -14.73 -6.34 2.33
CA SER A 366 -15.10 -7.69 1.87
C SER A 366 -14.32 -8.11 0.61
N TYR A 367 -14.24 -7.24 -0.39
CA TYR A 367 -13.49 -7.55 -1.61
C TYR A 367 -11.97 -7.49 -1.39
N ALA A 368 -11.46 -6.61 -0.53
CA ALA A 368 -10.06 -6.58 -0.15
C ALA A 368 -9.62 -7.91 0.48
N THR A 369 -10.42 -8.49 1.38
CA THR A 369 -10.12 -9.81 1.97
C THR A 369 -10.13 -10.94 0.92
N GLN A 370 -10.97 -10.84 -0.11
CA GLN A 370 -11.03 -11.84 -1.18
C GLN A 370 -9.83 -11.72 -2.14
N VAL A 371 -9.50 -10.50 -2.57
CA VAL A 371 -8.42 -10.23 -3.52
C VAL A 371 -7.05 -10.36 -2.87
N PHE A 372 -6.94 -10.03 -1.58
CA PHE A 372 -5.71 -10.13 -0.80
C PHE A 372 -5.88 -11.08 0.40
N PRO A 373 -5.92 -12.42 0.21
CA PRO A 373 -6.16 -13.38 1.28
C PRO A 373 -5.14 -13.32 2.43
N VAL A 374 -3.95 -12.78 2.17
CA VAL A 374 -2.87 -12.63 3.16
C VAL A 374 -2.87 -11.27 3.87
N PHE A 375 -3.68 -10.31 3.41
CA PHE A 375 -3.75 -8.99 4.02
C PHE A 375 -4.88 -8.95 5.05
N ASN A 376 -4.60 -8.36 6.21
CA ASN A 376 -5.63 -8.08 7.19
C ASN A 376 -6.31 -6.75 6.87
N ALA A 377 -7.58 -6.78 6.47
CA ALA A 377 -8.40 -5.62 6.20
C ALA A 377 -9.49 -5.47 7.26
N SER A 378 -9.48 -4.37 7.99
CA SER A 378 -10.35 -4.15 9.15
C SER A 378 -11.15 -2.86 9.03
N LEU A 379 -12.32 -2.84 9.66
CA LEU A 379 -13.10 -1.64 9.96
C LEU A 379 -12.94 -1.28 11.44
N PRO A 380 -13.39 -0.08 11.88
CA PRO A 380 -13.47 0.23 13.31
C PRO A 380 -14.35 -0.74 14.12
N SER A 381 -15.27 -1.46 13.48
CA SER A 381 -16.04 -2.53 14.14
C SER A 381 -15.31 -3.85 14.30
N ASP A 382 -14.19 -4.04 13.59
CA ASP A 382 -13.39 -5.27 13.60
C ASP A 382 -12.13 -5.11 14.48
N ASP A 383 -11.46 -3.97 14.37
CA ASP A 383 -10.33 -3.57 15.22
C ASP A 383 -10.65 -2.24 15.92
N ILE A 384 -11.09 -2.33 17.19
CA ILE A 384 -11.41 -1.16 18.01
C ILE A 384 -10.17 -0.48 18.60
N THR A 385 -8.99 -1.08 18.44
CA THR A 385 -7.72 -0.58 18.99
C THR A 385 -7.01 0.36 18.02
N CYS A 386 -7.31 0.26 16.73
CA CYS A 386 -6.85 1.20 15.72
C CYS A 386 -7.63 2.52 15.77
N ASP A 387 -6.91 3.62 15.96
CA ASP A 387 -7.47 4.98 16.10
C ASP A 387 -7.41 5.81 14.81
N LEU A 388 -6.81 5.27 13.74
CA LEU A 388 -6.68 5.88 12.41
C LEU A 388 -8.01 5.91 11.63
N THR A 389 -9.02 6.45 12.28
CA THR A 389 -10.42 6.46 11.87
C THR A 389 -10.79 7.68 11.00
N ALA A 390 -9.83 8.58 10.73
CA ALA A 390 -10.03 9.82 9.98
C ALA A 390 -11.11 10.75 10.55
N THR A 391 -11.34 10.73 11.87
CA THR A 391 -12.28 11.65 12.55
C THR A 391 -11.87 13.12 12.47
N THR A 392 -10.59 13.39 12.21
CA THR A 392 -10.01 14.73 12.01
C THR A 392 -9.92 15.15 10.55
N ASN A 393 -10.31 14.29 9.61
CA ASN A 393 -10.22 14.61 8.19
C ASN A 393 -11.27 15.66 7.80
N VAL A 394 -10.81 16.84 7.37
CA VAL A 394 -11.69 17.99 7.08
C VAL A 394 -12.62 17.73 5.89
N PHE A 395 -12.18 16.98 4.88
CA PHE A 395 -13.03 16.61 3.75
C PHE A 395 -14.02 15.51 4.16
N GLY A 396 -13.57 14.52 4.93
CA GLY A 396 -14.44 13.49 5.48
C GLY A 396 -15.55 14.06 6.38
N ARG A 397 -15.25 15.06 7.20
CA ARG A 397 -16.26 15.82 7.98
C ARG A 397 -17.28 16.49 7.07
N LEU A 398 -16.84 17.17 6.01
CA LEU A 398 -17.72 17.82 5.04
C LEU A 398 -18.65 16.82 4.34
N VAL A 399 -18.12 15.68 3.90
CA VAL A 399 -18.90 14.61 3.26
C VAL A 399 -19.93 14.03 4.25
N ASN A 400 -19.54 13.86 5.51
CA ASN A 400 -20.41 13.42 6.61
C ASN A 400 -21.26 14.56 7.23
N GLY A 401 -21.70 15.52 6.39
CA GLY A 401 -22.73 16.49 6.74
C GLY A 401 -22.31 17.65 7.64
N ILE A 402 -21.03 17.79 8.00
CA ILE A 402 -20.57 18.94 8.78
C ILE A 402 -20.51 20.18 7.87
N PRO A 403 -21.11 21.32 8.26
CA PRO A 403 -21.03 22.54 7.49
C PRO A 403 -19.58 22.99 7.27
N GLN A 404 -19.31 23.58 6.12
CA GLN A 404 -17.95 23.96 5.72
C GLN A 404 -17.23 24.86 6.74
N GLN A 405 -17.94 25.77 7.39
CA GLN A 405 -17.36 26.65 8.41
C GLN A 405 -16.97 25.92 9.71
N ASP A 406 -17.50 24.70 9.91
CA ASP A 406 -17.36 23.94 11.15
C ASP A 406 -16.43 22.72 10.98
N VAL A 407 -15.99 22.38 9.76
CA VAL A 407 -15.16 21.17 9.52
C VAL A 407 -13.83 21.18 10.26
N CYS A 408 -13.32 22.34 10.67
CA CYS A 408 -12.10 22.43 11.48
C CYS A 408 -12.35 22.03 12.96
N THR A 409 -13.55 22.26 13.49
CA THR A 409 -13.80 22.18 14.94
C THR A 409 -14.83 21.11 15.33
N VAL A 410 -15.70 20.70 14.41
CA VAL A 410 -16.79 19.76 14.67
C VAL A 410 -16.50 18.43 13.97
N ALA A 411 -16.41 17.37 14.77
CA ALA A 411 -16.30 16.01 14.24
C ALA A 411 -17.66 15.50 13.72
N ALA A 412 -17.61 14.62 12.72
CA ALA A 412 -18.79 13.88 12.28
C ALA A 412 -19.26 12.92 13.38
N SER A 413 -20.56 12.62 13.39
CA SER A 413 -21.17 11.66 14.31
C SER A 413 -22.05 10.67 13.57
N THR A 414 -22.57 9.67 14.27
CA THR A 414 -23.47 8.67 13.68
C THR A 414 -24.78 9.26 13.15
N THR A 415 -25.16 10.47 13.57
CA THR A 415 -26.36 11.15 13.07
C THR A 415 -26.10 11.97 11.80
N THR A 416 -24.84 12.34 11.53
CA THR A 416 -24.47 13.14 10.35
C THR A 416 -23.75 12.31 9.29
N ALA A 417 -23.17 11.17 9.66
CA ALA A 417 -22.46 10.30 8.74
C ALA A 417 -23.36 9.78 7.63
N THR A 418 -22.94 10.02 6.40
CA THR A 418 -23.63 9.57 5.19
C THR A 418 -23.14 8.19 4.74
N GLY A 419 -21.90 7.85 5.08
CA GLY A 419 -21.22 6.64 4.59
C GLY A 419 -20.58 6.81 3.21
N GLU A 420 -20.74 7.98 2.58
CA GLU A 420 -20.14 8.30 1.27
C GLU A 420 -18.61 8.48 1.37
N PHE A 421 -18.11 8.92 2.53
CA PHE A 421 -16.67 9.04 2.76
C PHE A 421 -16.08 7.67 3.11
N VAL A 422 -14.99 7.31 2.45
CA VAL A 422 -14.15 6.17 2.82
C VAL A 422 -12.71 6.60 2.89
N HIS A 423 -12.07 6.25 4.00
CA HIS A 423 -10.68 6.48 4.28
C HIS A 423 -9.97 5.14 4.41
N ILE A 424 -8.81 4.98 3.78
CA ILE A 424 -8.00 3.75 3.83
C ILE A 424 -6.58 4.08 4.25
N GLU A 425 -6.17 3.51 5.37
CA GLU A 425 -4.81 3.52 5.89
C GLU A 425 -4.09 2.25 5.44
N GLN A 426 -2.99 2.39 4.70
CA GLN A 426 -2.30 1.27 4.07
C GLN A 426 -0.92 1.04 4.67
N ALA A 427 -0.65 -0.21 5.07
CA ALA A 427 0.70 -0.64 5.41
C ALA A 427 1.63 -0.59 4.18
N LEU A 428 2.95 -0.66 4.39
CA LEU A 428 3.92 -0.59 3.30
C LEU A 428 3.70 -1.69 2.23
N ILE A 429 3.35 -2.92 2.65
CA ILE A 429 3.16 -4.04 1.72
C ILE A 429 1.98 -3.83 0.76
N SER A 430 0.90 -3.17 1.21
CA SER A 430 -0.26 -2.87 0.36
C SER A 430 -0.05 -1.67 -0.57
N ARG A 431 1.10 -0.97 -0.44
CA ARG A 431 1.52 0.15 -1.30
C ARG A 431 2.55 -0.25 -2.35
N GLN A 432 2.98 -1.51 -2.39
CA GLN A 432 3.97 -1.96 -3.38
C GLN A 432 3.31 -2.23 -4.72
N SER A 433 4.08 -2.11 -5.82
CA SER A 433 3.61 -2.36 -7.19
C SER A 433 2.92 -3.70 -7.38
N ALA A 434 3.32 -4.72 -6.63
CA ALA A 434 2.68 -6.03 -6.62
C ALA A 434 1.20 -6.01 -6.16
N ALA A 435 0.76 -4.96 -5.44
CA ALA A 435 -0.60 -4.82 -4.96
C ALA A 435 -1.50 -3.95 -5.87
N TYR A 436 -0.96 -3.27 -6.90
CA TYR A 436 -1.74 -2.27 -7.66
C TYR A 436 -2.90 -2.90 -8.42
N GLU A 437 -2.65 -4.02 -9.11
CA GLU A 437 -3.69 -4.74 -9.85
C GLU A 437 -4.78 -5.25 -8.90
N GLY A 438 -4.38 -5.75 -7.73
CA GLY A 438 -5.34 -6.17 -6.70
C GLY A 438 -6.18 -5.01 -6.19
N TRP A 439 -5.61 -3.81 -6.01
CA TRP A 439 -6.39 -2.64 -5.64
C TRP A 439 -7.37 -2.21 -6.73
N GLY A 440 -6.94 -2.26 -7.99
CA GLY A 440 -7.83 -2.05 -9.14
C GLY A 440 -9.01 -3.01 -9.12
N GLU A 441 -8.75 -4.30 -8.85
CA GLU A 441 -9.79 -5.32 -8.74
C GLU A 441 -10.74 -5.07 -7.55
N VAL A 442 -10.20 -4.71 -6.37
CA VAL A 442 -11.00 -4.38 -5.19
C VAL A 442 -11.96 -3.22 -5.47
N VAL A 443 -11.47 -2.15 -6.11
CA VAL A 443 -12.29 -0.98 -6.44
C VAL A 443 -13.36 -1.34 -7.48
N ARG A 444 -13.01 -2.04 -8.57
CA ARG A 444 -13.97 -2.48 -9.60
C ARG A 444 -15.06 -3.37 -9.02
N LYS A 445 -14.72 -4.31 -8.12
CA LYS A 445 -15.71 -5.19 -7.48
C LYS A 445 -16.60 -4.44 -6.48
N THR A 446 -16.08 -3.41 -5.82
CA THR A 446 -16.83 -2.63 -4.84
C THR A 446 -17.91 -1.76 -5.48
N PHE A 447 -17.58 -1.20 -6.65
CA PHE A 447 -18.41 -0.25 -7.37
C PHE A 447 -18.64 -0.78 -8.78
N GLU A 448 -19.79 -1.42 -8.98
CA GLU A 448 -20.17 -1.99 -10.27
C GLU A 448 -20.14 -0.92 -11.37
N ALA A 449 -19.48 -1.21 -12.48
CA ALA A 449 -19.50 -0.35 -13.64
C ALA A 449 -20.92 -0.28 -14.20
N THR A 450 -21.46 0.94 -14.36
CA THR A 450 -22.72 1.14 -15.09
C THR A 450 -22.39 1.68 -16.47
N CYS A 451 -22.62 0.88 -17.51
CA CYS A 451 -22.34 1.28 -18.89
C CYS A 451 -23.41 2.21 -19.46
N GLN A 452 -22.95 3.19 -20.25
CA GLN A 452 -23.82 4.09 -21.00
C GLN A 452 -24.61 3.35 -22.08
N GLU A 453 -25.73 3.92 -22.47
CA GLU A 453 -26.40 3.54 -23.71
C GLU A 453 -25.41 3.60 -24.88
N GLY A 454 -25.32 2.52 -25.67
CA GLY A 454 -24.33 2.39 -26.75
C GLY A 454 -22.96 1.82 -26.32
N THR A 455 -22.76 1.53 -25.04
CA THR A 455 -21.59 0.80 -24.53
C THR A 455 -22.02 -0.51 -23.87
N LYS A 456 -21.16 -1.51 -23.85
CA LYS A 456 -21.36 -2.78 -23.16
C LYS A 456 -20.22 -3.04 -22.19
N GLU A 457 -20.50 -3.76 -21.11
CA GLU A 457 -19.45 -4.20 -20.20
C GLU A 457 -18.58 -5.25 -20.89
N ASP A 458 -17.27 -5.03 -20.88
CA ASP A 458 -16.29 -6.02 -21.24
C ASP A 458 -16.15 -7.03 -20.10
N ILE A 459 -16.51 -8.28 -20.36
CA ILE A 459 -16.58 -9.35 -19.34
C ILE A 459 -15.21 -9.65 -18.73
N GLU A 460 -14.12 -9.39 -19.47
CA GLU A 460 -12.75 -9.65 -19.00
C GLU A 460 -12.25 -8.57 -18.05
N THR A 461 -12.49 -7.30 -18.38
CA THR A 461 -11.96 -6.15 -17.63
C THR A 461 -12.96 -5.54 -16.64
N GLY A 462 -14.26 -5.78 -16.83
CA GLY A 462 -15.36 -5.11 -16.10
C GLY A 462 -15.51 -3.63 -16.48
N LEU A 463 -14.92 -3.20 -17.60
CA LEU A 463 -14.96 -1.82 -18.08
C LEU A 463 -15.98 -1.68 -19.21
N CYS A 464 -16.52 -0.48 -19.39
CA CYS A 464 -17.44 -0.21 -20.49
C CYS A 464 -16.67 0.04 -21.79
N ILE A 465 -17.00 -0.73 -22.82
CA ILE A 465 -16.45 -0.61 -24.18
C ILE A 465 -17.57 -0.24 -25.16
N GLU A 466 -17.24 0.42 -26.27
CA GLU A 466 -18.21 0.68 -27.35
C GLU A 466 -18.84 -0.66 -27.81
N ALA A 467 -20.18 -0.68 -27.93
CA ALA A 467 -20.96 -1.91 -28.10
C ALA A 467 -20.75 -2.61 -29.45
#